data_AF-A0A7C1AA86-F1
#
_entry.id   AF-A0A7C1AA86-F1
#
_cell.length_a   1.000
_cell.length_b   1.000
_cell.length_c   1.000
_cell.angle_alpha   90.00
_cell.angle_beta   90.00
_cell.angle_gamma   90.00
#
_symmetry.space_group_name_H-M   'P 1'
#
loop_
_entity.id
_entity.type
_entity.pdbx_description
1 polymer ?
#
loop_
_entity_poly.entity_id
_entity_poly.type
_entity_poly.pdbx_seq_one_letter_code
_entity_poly.pdbx_strand_id
1 'polypeptide(L)'
;MKKYFNIIILFVIFFLLSAISISAKIDIGGELTASLINIIDNEGNISVYPQASLDLELYIPPFDNNQIKSAVYLYTNPATSQLDFMFKKLYLKHRFEKLHLTLGRQPISWSFGSMLNPVDFTLGAMVMDEETGAKYQNAIDAYIPLNWNTSISAIAAFPETSQDIKWGLRGRTMIEGYDLTLNYVRVPEIDFMGTIIPASQRIGFTVKGDLGPIGVYGALGYYFKENDD
;
A
#
# COMPACT_ATOMS: atom_id res chain seq x y z
N MET A 1 4.54 32.67 15.82
CA MET A 1 3.27 31.94 16.00
C MET A 1 3.31 30.50 15.47
N LYS A 2 3.81 30.21 14.25
CA LYS A 2 3.93 28.83 13.71
C LYS A 2 4.78 27.84 14.55
N LYS A 3 5.86 28.31 15.19
CA LYS A 3 6.77 27.45 15.97
C LYS A 3 6.14 26.86 17.25
N TYR A 4 5.31 27.65 17.94
CA TYR A 4 4.60 27.21 19.15
C TYR A 4 3.40 26.32 18.83
N PHE A 5 2.76 26.52 17.67
CA PHE A 5 1.66 25.67 17.20
C PHE A 5 2.12 24.21 16.99
N ASN A 6 3.31 24.01 16.42
CA ASN A 6 3.89 22.67 16.27
C ASN A 6 4.27 22.01 17.60
N ILE A 7 4.76 22.79 18.57
CA ILE A 7 5.09 22.27 19.92
C ILE A 7 3.83 21.86 20.67
N ILE A 8 2.75 22.65 20.56
CA ILE A 8 1.47 22.34 21.21
C ILE A 8 0.86 21.07 20.61
N ILE A 9 0.90 20.90 19.28
CA ILE A 9 0.42 19.67 18.63
C ILE A 9 1.25 18.45 19.08
N LEU A 10 2.58 18.57 19.15
CA LEU A 10 3.44 17.50 19.65
C LEU A 10 3.11 17.14 21.11
N PHE A 11 2.83 18.14 21.94
CA PHE A 11 2.45 17.94 23.34
C PHE A 11 1.07 17.31 23.48
N VAL A 12 0.10 17.69 22.63
CA VAL A 12 -1.24 17.09 22.60
C VAL A 12 -1.18 15.65 22.13
N ILE A 13 -0.37 15.32 21.11
CA ILE A 13 -0.13 13.95 20.66
C ILE A 13 0.52 13.13 21.79
N PHE A 14 1.54 13.67 22.45
CA PHE A 14 2.21 13.00 23.57
C PHE A 14 1.25 12.78 24.75
N PHE A 15 0.39 13.76 25.06
CA PHE A 15 -0.58 13.68 26.13
C PHE A 15 -1.67 12.64 25.81
N LEU A 16 -2.19 12.61 24.57
CA LEU A 16 -3.12 11.60 24.10
C LEU A 16 -2.51 10.19 24.12
N LEU A 17 -1.22 10.05 23.78
CA LEU A 17 -0.47 8.80 23.88
C LEU A 17 -0.21 8.37 25.33
N SER A 18 -0.10 9.31 26.26
CA SER A 18 0.08 9.02 27.69
C SER A 18 -1.23 8.70 28.43
N ALA A 19 -2.38 9.10 27.88
CA ALA A 19 -3.70 8.92 28.49
C ALA A 19 -4.33 7.54 28.21
N ILE A 20 -3.71 6.72 27.35
CA ILE A 20 -4.16 5.36 27.09
C ILE A 20 -3.62 4.44 28.19
N SER A 21 -4.45 4.15 29.20
CA SER A 21 -4.18 3.18 30.27
C SER A 21 -4.21 1.71 29.78
N ILE A 22 -3.60 1.45 28.63
CA ILE A 22 -3.50 0.11 28.06
C ILE A 22 -2.11 -0.41 28.43
N SER A 23 -2.07 -1.46 29.26
CA SER A 23 -0.87 -2.25 29.60
C SER A 23 -0.35 -3.05 28.38
N ALA A 24 -0.39 -2.46 27.18
CA ALA A 24 0.14 -3.04 25.97
C ALA A 24 1.60 -2.61 25.85
N LYS A 25 2.49 -3.59 25.68
CA LYS A 25 3.87 -3.36 25.30
C LYS A 25 3.87 -2.76 23.88
N ILE A 26 4.00 -1.43 23.80
CA ILE A 26 4.17 -0.73 22.54
C ILE A 26 5.66 -0.76 22.21
N ASP A 27 6.00 -1.43 21.11
CA ASP A 27 7.37 -1.43 20.59
C ASP A 27 7.48 -0.40 19.44
N ILE A 28 8.62 0.25 19.33
CA ILE A 28 8.92 1.20 18.25
C ILE A 28 10.07 0.63 17.45
N GLY A 29 9.87 0.44 16.15
CA GLY A 29 10.93 0.12 15.20
C GLY A 29 11.11 1.24 14.20
N GLY A 30 12.22 1.22 13.47
CA GLY A 30 12.47 2.19 12.42
C GLY A 30 13.83 1.99 11.76
N GLU A 31 14.01 2.68 10.64
CA GLU A 31 15.22 2.64 9.82
C GLU A 31 15.60 4.06 9.40
N LEU A 32 16.85 4.44 9.66
CA LEU A 32 17.43 5.69 9.17
C LEU A 32 18.30 5.38 7.96
N THR A 33 17.93 5.93 6.81
CA THR A 33 18.70 5.82 5.58
C THR A 33 19.32 7.16 5.24
N ALA A 34 20.62 7.17 4.95
CA ALA A 34 21.33 8.32 4.41
C ALA A 34 22.06 7.89 3.14
N SER A 35 21.81 8.61 2.05
CA SER A 35 22.38 8.30 0.73
C SER A 35 22.88 9.57 0.05
N LEU A 36 23.78 9.39 -0.92
CA LEU A 36 24.31 10.45 -1.75
C LEU A 36 24.13 10.05 -3.21
N ILE A 37 23.20 10.71 -3.90
CA ILE A 37 22.91 10.41 -5.31
C ILE A 37 23.74 11.33 -6.18
N ASN A 38 24.46 10.75 -7.13
CA ASN A 38 25.21 11.49 -8.15
C ASN A 38 24.53 11.24 -9.50
N ILE A 39 24.01 12.29 -10.12
CA ILE A 39 23.44 12.24 -11.46
C ILE A 39 24.44 12.87 -12.41
N ILE A 40 24.83 12.12 -13.43
CA ILE A 40 25.63 12.61 -14.55
C ILE A 40 24.66 12.81 -15.71
N ASP A 41 24.51 14.05 -16.16
CA ASP A 41 23.66 14.34 -17.31
C ASP A 41 24.36 14.03 -18.64
N ASN A 42 23.62 14.15 -19.74
CA ASN A 42 24.14 13.88 -21.09
C ASN A 42 25.25 14.87 -21.52
N GLU A 43 25.46 15.94 -20.77
CA GLU A 43 26.49 16.96 -21.00
C GLU A 43 27.73 16.74 -20.12
N GLY A 44 27.70 15.73 -19.24
CA GLY A 44 28.78 15.39 -18.32
C GLY A 44 28.79 16.21 -17.03
N ASN A 45 27.75 17.02 -16.76
CA ASN A 45 27.64 17.73 -15.49
C ASN A 45 27.25 16.75 -14.39
N ILE A 46 27.92 16.87 -13.23
CA ILE A 46 27.66 16.06 -12.06
C ILE A 46 26.81 16.86 -11.08
N SER A 47 25.61 16.37 -10.80
CA SER A 47 24.74 16.90 -9.75
C SER A 47 24.73 15.95 -8.55
N VAL A 48 24.99 16.49 -7.36
CA VAL A 48 25.10 15.72 -6.12
C VAL A 48 23.93 16.05 -5.20
N TYR A 49 23.15 15.04 -4.82
CA TYR A 49 21.97 15.19 -3.98
C TYR A 49 22.10 14.34 -2.72
N PRO A 50 22.38 14.93 -1.55
CA PRO A 50 22.28 14.22 -0.28
C PRO A 50 20.81 13.95 0.03
N GLN A 51 20.50 12.71 0.39
CA GLN A 51 19.17 12.30 0.82
C GLN A 51 19.24 11.65 2.20
N ALA A 52 18.30 12.02 3.05
CA ALA A 52 18.09 11.39 4.34
C ALA A 52 16.60 11.06 4.48
N SER A 53 16.32 9.86 4.97
CA SER A 53 14.98 9.42 5.28
C SER A 53 14.94 8.58 6.55
N LEU A 54 13.80 8.61 7.23
CA LEU A 54 13.54 7.90 8.47
C LEU A 54 12.18 7.21 8.37
N ASP A 55 12.19 5.89 8.43
CA ASP A 55 11.00 5.07 8.62
C ASP A 55 10.78 4.83 10.12
N LEU A 56 9.56 5.00 10.60
CA LEU A 56 9.15 4.68 11.96
C LEU A 56 7.88 3.83 11.92
N GLU A 57 7.89 2.66 12.57
CA GLU A 57 6.72 1.81 12.76
C GLU A 57 6.41 1.64 14.25
N LEU A 58 5.15 1.87 14.62
CA LEU A 58 4.63 1.61 15.96
C LEU A 58 3.98 0.22 15.97
N TYR A 59 4.55 -0.67 16.77
CA TYR A 59 4.05 -2.01 16.99
C TYR A 59 3.10 -1.99 18.18
N ILE A 60 1.81 -1.94 17.87
CA ILE A 60 0.73 -2.05 18.84
C ILE A 60 0.25 -3.50 18.81
N PRO A 61 0.33 -4.25 19.93
CA PRO A 61 -0.24 -5.58 20.04
C PRO A 61 -1.73 -5.57 19.67
N PRO A 62 -2.24 -6.58 18.94
CA PRO A 62 -3.67 -6.73 18.72
C PRO A 62 -4.42 -6.81 20.06
N PHE A 63 -5.63 -6.29 20.09
CA PHE A 63 -6.50 -6.31 21.27
C PHE A 63 -7.88 -6.82 20.86
N ASP A 64 -8.32 -7.91 21.49
CA ASP A 64 -9.50 -8.67 21.08
C ASP A 64 -9.46 -9.01 19.58
N ASN A 65 -10.50 -8.60 18.84
CA ASN A 65 -10.62 -8.76 17.40
C ASN A 65 -10.07 -7.56 16.61
N ASN A 66 -9.41 -6.60 17.27
CA ASN A 66 -8.95 -5.36 16.68
C ASN A 66 -7.43 -5.31 16.54
N GLN A 67 -6.97 -4.59 15.51
CA GLN A 67 -5.56 -4.30 15.30
C GLN A 67 -5.44 -2.88 14.74
N ILE A 68 -4.56 -2.09 15.34
CA ILE A 68 -4.17 -0.76 14.84
C ILE A 68 -2.74 -0.86 14.33
N LYS A 69 -2.48 -0.24 13.18
CA LYS A 69 -1.15 -0.16 12.59
C LYS A 69 -0.83 1.26 12.19
N SER A 70 0.36 1.72 12.56
CA SER A 70 0.86 3.06 12.27
C SER A 70 2.33 2.98 11.84
N ALA A 71 2.64 3.51 10.67
CA ALA A 71 4.00 3.66 10.17
C ALA A 71 4.11 4.97 9.40
N VAL A 72 5.16 5.75 9.67
CA VAL A 72 5.43 7.07 9.10
C VAL A 72 6.80 7.06 8.45
N TYR A 73 6.86 7.65 7.26
CA TYR A 73 8.09 7.87 6.52
C TYR A 73 8.36 9.36 6.41
N LEU A 74 9.47 9.78 6.98
CA LEU A 74 10.00 11.14 6.93
C LEU A 74 11.12 11.17 5.89
N TYR A 75 11.11 12.12 4.97
CA TYR A 75 12.13 12.18 3.92
C TYR A 75 12.41 13.62 3.50
N THR A 76 13.61 13.85 2.97
CA THR A 76 13.92 15.12 2.32
C THR A 76 13.37 15.10 0.90
N ASN A 77 12.40 15.96 0.60
CA ASN A 77 11.80 16.05 -0.72
C ASN A 77 12.84 16.57 -1.71
N PRO A 78 13.22 15.80 -2.76
CA PRO A 78 14.29 16.18 -3.67
C PRO A 78 13.95 17.41 -4.53
N ALA A 79 12.67 17.69 -4.77
CA ALA A 79 12.23 18.84 -5.56
C ALA A 79 12.25 20.16 -4.75
N THR A 80 11.93 20.10 -3.45
CA THR A 80 11.81 21.29 -2.60
C THR A 80 12.95 21.46 -1.60
N SER A 81 13.80 20.42 -1.43
CA SER A 81 14.82 20.32 -0.37
C SER A 81 14.29 20.51 1.05
N GLN A 82 12.98 20.30 1.27
CA GLN A 82 12.33 20.41 2.58
C GLN A 82 12.06 19.02 3.17
N LEU A 83 12.01 18.95 4.50
CA LEU A 83 11.54 17.76 5.20
C LEU A 83 10.04 17.59 4.95
N ASP A 84 9.66 16.45 4.42
CA ASP A 84 8.28 16.03 4.16
C ASP A 84 7.99 14.72 4.90
N PHE A 85 6.72 14.36 5.00
CA PHE A 85 6.30 13.13 5.65
C PHE A 85 5.12 12.49 4.95
N MET A 86 5.03 11.17 5.04
CA MET A 86 3.86 10.42 4.62
C MET A 86 3.58 9.29 5.61
N PHE A 87 2.31 9.06 5.89
CA PHE A 87 1.92 7.80 6.52
C PHE A 87 2.08 6.68 5.49
N LYS A 88 2.83 5.63 5.81
CA LYS A 88 2.80 4.36 5.06
C LYS A 88 1.60 3.54 5.51
N LYS A 89 1.46 3.38 6.82
CA LYS A 89 0.35 2.65 7.44
C LYS A 89 -0.36 3.58 8.43
N LEU A 90 -1.67 3.64 8.34
CA LEU A 90 -2.54 4.22 9.37
C LEU A 90 -3.91 3.59 9.21
N TYR A 91 -4.10 2.41 9.79
CA TYR A 91 -5.33 1.65 9.61
C TYR A 91 -5.79 0.93 10.87
N LEU A 92 -7.10 0.73 10.95
CA LEU A 92 -7.77 -0.13 11.92
C LEU A 92 -8.29 -1.37 11.19
N LYS A 93 -8.00 -2.54 11.74
CA LYS A 93 -8.54 -3.82 11.30
C LYS A 93 -9.42 -4.41 12.39
N HIS A 94 -10.64 -4.80 12.05
CA HIS A 94 -11.52 -5.58 12.90
C HIS A 94 -11.81 -6.94 12.27
N ARG A 95 -11.71 -8.02 13.05
CA ARG A 95 -11.97 -9.39 12.60
C ARG A 95 -13.28 -9.91 13.18
N PHE A 96 -14.36 -9.80 12.41
CA PHE A 96 -15.58 -10.56 12.67
C PHE A 96 -15.35 -12.04 12.30
N GLU A 97 -16.23 -12.93 12.77
CA GLU A 97 -16.10 -14.38 12.55
C GLU A 97 -16.00 -14.77 11.07
N LYS A 98 -16.72 -14.08 10.19
CA LYS A 98 -16.81 -14.38 8.75
C LYS A 98 -16.33 -13.25 7.84
N LEU A 99 -15.87 -12.14 8.42
CA LEU A 99 -15.49 -10.94 7.69
C LEU A 99 -14.37 -10.22 8.45
N HIS A 100 -13.28 -9.91 7.79
CA HIS A 100 -12.26 -9.01 8.30
C HIS A 100 -12.38 -7.69 7.55
N LEU A 101 -12.59 -6.61 8.30
CA LEU A 101 -12.68 -5.27 7.74
C LEU A 101 -11.42 -4.49 8.10
N THR A 102 -10.77 -3.88 7.11
CA THR A 102 -9.64 -2.98 7.32
C THR A 102 -9.96 -1.61 6.73
N LEU A 103 -9.78 -0.56 7.53
CA LEU A 103 -10.14 0.81 7.23
C LEU A 103 -8.93 1.73 7.44
N GLY A 104 -8.60 2.54 6.44
CA GLY A 104 -7.56 3.56 6.52
C GLY A 104 -6.45 3.38 5.49
N ARG A 105 -5.28 3.97 5.74
CA ARG A 105 -4.14 3.89 4.83
C ARG A 105 -3.41 2.58 5.04
N GLN A 106 -3.43 1.71 4.03
CA GLN A 106 -2.93 0.34 4.14
C GLN A 106 -2.19 -0.09 2.87
N PRO A 107 -1.22 -1.02 2.97
CA PRO A 107 -0.61 -1.62 1.79
C PRO A 107 -1.64 -2.50 1.08
N ILE A 108 -1.83 -2.27 -0.22
CA ILE A 108 -2.70 -3.09 -1.06
C ILE A 108 -1.86 -3.64 -2.21
N SER A 109 -1.47 -4.90 -2.05
CA SER A 109 -0.87 -5.68 -3.11
C SER A 109 -1.49 -7.08 -3.12
N TRP A 110 -1.92 -7.48 -4.30
CA TRP A 110 -2.35 -8.82 -4.68
C TRP A 110 -1.24 -9.57 -5.43
N SER A 111 -0.03 -9.02 -5.47
CA SER A 111 1.16 -9.71 -5.97
C SER A 111 1.55 -10.90 -5.11
N PHE A 112 1.95 -11.98 -5.78
CA PHE A 112 2.33 -13.25 -5.16
C PHE A 112 3.80 -13.28 -4.71
N GLY A 113 4.33 -12.14 -4.31
CA GLY A 113 5.77 -11.95 -4.07
C GLY A 113 6.61 -11.97 -5.35
N SER A 114 6.00 -11.99 -6.53
CA SER A 114 6.70 -11.71 -7.78
C SER A 114 7.00 -10.21 -7.83
N MET A 115 8.23 -9.85 -8.24
CA MET A 115 8.60 -8.44 -8.41
C MET A 115 7.65 -7.78 -9.41
N LEU A 116 7.37 -8.45 -10.54
CA LEU A 116 6.40 -8.02 -11.55
C LEU A 116 5.11 -8.84 -11.43
N ASN A 117 4.00 -8.16 -11.16
CA ASN A 117 2.66 -8.72 -11.31
C ASN A 117 1.81 -7.77 -12.15
N PRO A 118 1.55 -8.09 -13.43
CA PRO A 118 0.75 -7.25 -14.32
C PRO A 118 -0.73 -7.22 -13.91
N VAL A 119 -1.16 -8.05 -12.97
CA VAL A 119 -2.55 -8.13 -12.52
C VAL A 119 -2.72 -7.77 -11.05
N ASP A 120 -1.77 -7.02 -10.48
CA ASP A 120 -1.89 -6.49 -9.12
C ASP A 120 -3.01 -5.43 -9.04
N PHE A 121 -3.54 -5.15 -7.85
CA PHE A 121 -4.46 -4.05 -7.56
C PHE A 121 -3.86 -2.69 -7.91
N THR A 122 -2.56 -2.49 -7.66
CA THR A 122 -1.78 -1.38 -8.22
C THR A 122 -0.59 -1.96 -8.96
N LEU A 123 -0.50 -1.68 -10.26
CA LEU A 123 0.60 -2.18 -11.09
C LEU A 123 1.94 -1.71 -10.54
N GLY A 124 2.91 -2.62 -10.47
CA GLY A 124 4.25 -2.30 -10.01
C GLY A 124 4.41 -2.08 -8.50
N ALA A 125 3.36 -2.31 -7.68
CA ALA A 125 3.42 -2.12 -6.22
C ALA A 125 4.48 -2.98 -5.49
N MET A 126 5.05 -3.99 -6.18
CA MET A 126 6.17 -4.82 -5.70
C MET A 126 7.50 -4.59 -6.44
N VAL A 127 7.52 -4.02 -7.65
CA VAL A 127 8.77 -3.75 -8.42
C VAL A 127 9.47 -2.52 -7.85
N MET A 128 8.67 -1.56 -7.41
CA MET A 128 9.14 -0.32 -6.82
C MET A 128 9.55 -0.64 -5.38
N ASP A 129 10.70 -1.28 -5.16
CA ASP A 129 11.28 -1.45 -3.82
C ASP A 129 11.49 -0.10 -3.10
N GLU A 130 11.33 1.02 -3.81
CA GLU A 130 10.98 2.29 -3.22
C GLU A 130 9.59 2.16 -2.57
N GLU A 131 9.51 2.15 -1.23
CA GLU A 131 8.28 2.23 -0.45
C GLU A 131 7.48 3.51 -0.74
N THR A 132 7.00 3.62 -1.97
CA THR A 132 6.36 4.75 -2.60
C THR A 132 4.86 4.63 -2.39
N GLY A 133 4.20 5.79 -2.43
CA GLY A 133 2.79 5.93 -2.11
C GLY A 133 1.84 5.04 -2.91
N ALA A 134 2.24 4.48 -4.06
CA ALA A 134 1.38 3.67 -4.92
C ALA A 134 0.90 2.36 -4.23
N LYS A 135 1.74 1.75 -3.39
CA LYS A 135 1.39 0.54 -2.62
C LYS A 135 0.42 0.84 -1.48
N TYR A 136 0.57 2.01 -0.86
CA TYR A 136 -0.15 2.41 0.34
C TYR A 136 -1.32 3.33 0.01
N GLN A 137 -2.55 2.82 0.12
CA GLN A 137 -3.75 3.55 -0.29
C GLN A 137 -4.70 3.73 0.89
N ASN A 138 -5.37 4.88 0.93
CA ASN A 138 -6.55 5.06 1.78
C ASN A 138 -7.65 4.17 1.21
N ALA A 139 -8.10 3.18 1.98
CA ALA A 139 -9.04 2.20 1.47
C ALA A 139 -9.87 1.54 2.56
N ILE A 140 -10.92 0.87 2.08
CA ILE A 140 -11.72 -0.11 2.80
C ILE A 140 -11.41 -1.47 2.15
N ASP A 141 -10.95 -2.44 2.94
CA ASP A 141 -10.75 -3.84 2.52
C ASP A 141 -11.67 -4.74 3.33
N ALA A 142 -12.57 -5.43 2.62
CA ALA A 142 -13.46 -6.45 3.15
C ALA A 142 -12.96 -7.83 2.71
N TYR A 143 -12.41 -8.58 3.65
CA TYR A 143 -11.86 -9.93 3.42
C TYR A 143 -12.75 -10.99 4.06
N ILE A 144 -13.22 -11.94 3.27
CA ILE A 144 -14.11 -13.04 3.69
C ILE A 144 -13.30 -14.35 3.59
N PRO A 145 -12.84 -14.92 4.71
CA PRO A 145 -12.26 -16.26 4.72
C PRO A 145 -13.38 -17.29 4.55
N LEU A 146 -13.40 -18.00 3.41
CA LEU A 146 -14.38 -19.08 3.19
C LEU A 146 -13.94 -20.38 3.88
N ASN A 147 -12.64 -20.65 3.88
CA ASN A 147 -11.99 -21.72 4.63
C ASN A 147 -10.49 -21.41 4.80
N TRP A 148 -9.67 -22.40 5.17
CA TRP A 148 -8.24 -22.23 5.44
C TRP A 148 -7.41 -21.85 4.19
N ASN A 149 -7.88 -22.13 2.98
CA ASN A 149 -7.15 -21.85 1.73
C ASN A 149 -7.93 -21.02 0.71
N THR A 150 -9.19 -20.72 0.97
CA THR A 150 -10.09 -20.05 0.05
C THR A 150 -10.62 -18.77 0.67
N SER A 151 -10.58 -17.68 -0.10
CA SER A 151 -11.03 -16.36 0.35
C SER A 151 -11.56 -15.52 -0.79
N ILE A 152 -12.40 -14.55 -0.42
CA ILE A 152 -12.83 -13.46 -1.30
C ILE A 152 -12.44 -12.15 -0.63
N SER A 153 -11.93 -11.19 -1.39
CA SER A 153 -11.69 -9.83 -0.91
C SER A 153 -12.28 -8.80 -1.86
N ALA A 154 -12.92 -7.78 -1.29
CA ALA A 154 -13.39 -6.60 -2.00
C ALA A 154 -12.69 -5.37 -1.43
N ILE A 155 -12.12 -4.56 -2.32
CA ILE A 155 -11.37 -3.36 -1.93
C ILE A 155 -12.00 -2.15 -2.62
N ALA A 156 -12.18 -1.07 -1.87
CA ALA A 156 -12.47 0.25 -2.36
C ALA A 156 -11.39 1.21 -1.84
N ALA A 157 -10.57 1.73 -2.74
CA ALA A 157 -9.52 2.69 -2.49
C ALA A 157 -9.92 4.08 -2.98
N PHE A 158 -9.47 5.10 -2.26
CA PHE A 158 -9.75 6.51 -2.49
C PHE A 158 -8.43 7.20 -2.84
N PRO A 159 -8.07 7.28 -4.15
CA PRO A 159 -6.85 7.93 -4.59
C PRO A 159 -6.87 9.42 -4.21
N GLU A 160 -5.75 9.97 -3.74
CA GLU A 160 -5.67 11.39 -3.38
C GLU A 160 -5.84 12.33 -4.59
N THR A 161 -5.58 11.80 -5.79
CA THR A 161 -5.58 12.52 -7.07
C THR A 161 -6.89 12.39 -7.85
N SER A 162 -7.91 11.70 -7.32
CA SER A 162 -9.20 11.51 -7.99
C SER A 162 -10.35 11.59 -7.01
N GLN A 163 -11.50 12.10 -7.47
CA GLN A 163 -12.75 12.03 -6.71
C GLN A 163 -13.44 10.66 -6.84
N ASP A 164 -13.01 9.86 -7.83
CA ASP A 164 -13.61 8.56 -8.10
C ASP A 164 -12.92 7.43 -7.34
N ILE A 165 -13.71 6.41 -7.04
CA ILE A 165 -13.28 5.25 -6.26
C ILE A 165 -12.63 4.21 -7.18
N LYS A 166 -11.41 3.82 -6.84
CA LYS A 166 -10.78 2.62 -7.37
C LYS A 166 -11.25 1.41 -6.59
N TRP A 167 -11.73 0.38 -7.26
CA TRP A 167 -12.17 -0.81 -6.55
C TRP A 167 -11.80 -2.08 -7.27
N GLY A 168 -11.85 -3.18 -6.53
CA GLY A 168 -11.59 -4.48 -7.11
C GLY A 168 -12.12 -5.62 -6.25
N LEU A 169 -12.28 -6.76 -6.91
CA LEU A 169 -12.66 -8.02 -6.31
C LEU A 169 -11.54 -9.03 -6.57
N ARG A 170 -11.30 -9.90 -5.60
CA ARG A 170 -10.33 -10.99 -5.74
C ARG A 170 -10.88 -12.24 -5.09
N GLY A 171 -10.88 -13.35 -5.82
CA GLY A 171 -11.07 -14.69 -5.30
C GLY A 171 -9.72 -15.42 -5.29
N ARG A 172 -9.41 -16.10 -4.19
CA ARG A 172 -8.21 -16.93 -4.04
C ARG A 172 -8.61 -18.30 -3.52
N THR A 173 -8.01 -19.35 -4.06
CA THR A 173 -8.19 -20.73 -3.58
C THR A 173 -6.92 -21.53 -3.79
N MET A 174 -6.74 -22.61 -3.05
CA MET A 174 -5.65 -23.56 -3.28
C MET A 174 -6.22 -24.91 -3.73
N ILE A 175 -5.70 -25.41 -4.85
CA ILE A 175 -6.06 -26.70 -5.44
C ILE A 175 -4.77 -27.50 -5.64
N GLU A 176 -4.68 -28.68 -5.05
CA GLU A 176 -3.53 -29.60 -5.22
C GLU A 176 -2.14 -28.97 -4.98
N GLY A 177 -2.04 -28.05 -4.01
CA GLY A 177 -0.79 -27.35 -3.70
C GLY A 177 -0.51 -26.13 -4.59
N TYR A 178 -1.38 -25.83 -5.55
CA TYR A 178 -1.34 -24.62 -6.35
C TYR A 178 -2.28 -23.56 -5.81
N ASP A 179 -1.74 -22.39 -5.56
CA ASP A 179 -2.46 -21.17 -5.22
C ASP A 179 -2.95 -20.49 -6.50
N LEU A 180 -4.26 -20.38 -6.64
CA LEU A 180 -4.94 -19.80 -7.77
C LEU A 180 -5.64 -18.52 -7.33
N THR A 181 -5.54 -17.48 -8.14
CA THR A 181 -6.23 -16.23 -7.86
C THR A 181 -6.80 -15.62 -9.12
N LEU A 182 -8.05 -15.21 -9.02
CA LEU A 182 -8.74 -14.40 -10.02
C LEU A 182 -9.01 -13.03 -9.40
N ASN A 183 -8.66 -11.97 -10.12
CA ASN A 183 -8.87 -10.61 -9.69
C ASN A 183 -9.54 -9.78 -10.79
N TYR A 184 -10.36 -8.83 -10.39
CA TYR A 184 -10.92 -7.81 -11.25
C TYR A 184 -10.68 -6.45 -10.58
N VAL A 185 -10.20 -5.48 -11.33
CA VAL A 185 -9.93 -4.12 -10.84
C VAL A 185 -10.49 -3.12 -11.83
N ARG A 186 -11.23 -2.15 -11.31
CA ARG A 186 -11.63 -0.95 -12.03
C ARG A 186 -10.85 0.22 -11.46
N VAL A 187 -10.08 0.88 -12.32
CA VAL A 187 -9.34 2.09 -11.99
C VAL A 187 -10.12 3.28 -12.55
N PRO A 188 -10.42 4.30 -11.72
CA PRO A 188 -11.00 5.52 -12.19
C PRO A 188 -10.01 6.29 -13.06
N GLU A 189 -10.53 7.07 -13.99
CA GLU A 189 -9.70 7.87 -14.88
C GLU A 189 -9.04 9.02 -14.15
N ILE A 190 -7.80 9.31 -14.53
CA ILE A 190 -7.11 10.52 -14.16
C ILE A 190 -6.33 10.95 -15.40
N ASP A 191 -6.81 11.99 -16.10
CA ASP A 191 -5.95 12.74 -17.00
C ASP A 191 -5.24 13.85 -16.20
N PHE A 192 -3.98 14.11 -16.54
CA PHE A 192 -3.14 15.15 -15.93
C PHE A 192 -3.74 16.57 -16.07
N MET A 193 -4.78 16.72 -16.92
CA MET A 193 -5.48 17.97 -17.23
C MET A 193 -6.97 17.98 -16.83
N GLY A 194 -7.48 16.95 -16.14
CA GLY A 194 -8.88 16.90 -15.67
C GLY A 194 -9.93 16.56 -16.74
N THR A 195 -9.54 15.89 -17.82
CA THR A 195 -10.45 15.36 -18.84
C THR A 195 -10.84 13.91 -18.50
N ILE A 196 -12.11 13.55 -18.74
CA ILE A 196 -12.66 12.19 -18.60
C ILE A 196 -12.09 11.34 -19.75
N ILE A 197 -11.41 10.24 -19.44
CA ILE A 197 -10.92 9.25 -20.43
C ILE A 197 -11.84 8.00 -20.28
N PRO A 198 -11.49 6.79 -20.73
CA PRO A 198 -12.17 5.59 -20.23
C PRO A 198 -11.64 4.96 -18.94
N ALA A 199 -12.54 4.45 -18.09
CA ALA A 199 -12.21 3.75 -16.87
C ALA A 199 -11.47 2.46 -17.21
N SER A 200 -10.19 2.37 -16.85
CA SER A 200 -9.40 1.18 -17.13
C SER A 200 -9.85 0.03 -16.23
N GLN A 201 -10.49 -0.95 -16.84
CA GLN A 201 -10.85 -2.20 -16.20
C GLN A 201 -9.81 -3.26 -16.56
N ARG A 202 -9.54 -4.18 -15.64
CA ARG A 202 -8.76 -5.37 -15.92
C ARG A 202 -9.26 -6.57 -15.14
N ILE A 203 -9.11 -7.73 -15.76
CA ILE A 203 -9.25 -9.04 -15.10
C ILE A 203 -7.91 -9.75 -15.17
N GLY A 204 -7.57 -10.47 -14.12
CA GLY A 204 -6.30 -11.15 -14.03
C GLY A 204 -6.41 -12.49 -13.33
N PHE A 205 -5.66 -13.45 -13.83
CA PHE A 205 -5.53 -14.77 -13.25
C PHE A 205 -4.06 -15.04 -12.94
N THR A 206 -3.79 -15.59 -11.76
CA THR A 206 -2.45 -15.98 -11.35
C THR A 206 -2.45 -17.39 -10.79
N VAL A 207 -1.40 -18.13 -11.08
CA VAL A 207 -1.11 -19.46 -10.52
C VAL A 207 0.28 -19.44 -9.89
N LYS A 208 0.41 -20.02 -8.70
CA LYS A 208 1.69 -20.26 -8.03
C LYS A 208 1.68 -21.62 -7.37
N GLY A 209 2.77 -22.35 -7.43
CA GLY A 209 2.92 -23.62 -6.71
C GLY A 209 4.28 -24.23 -6.99
N ASP A 210 4.47 -25.46 -6.54
CA ASP A 210 5.73 -26.17 -6.71
C ASP A 210 5.54 -27.39 -7.62
N LEU A 211 6.40 -27.51 -8.64
CA LEU A 211 6.59 -28.69 -9.46
C LEU A 211 7.80 -29.46 -8.95
N GLY A 212 7.59 -30.27 -7.90
CA GLY A 212 8.68 -30.97 -7.21
C GLY A 212 9.62 -29.98 -6.52
N PRO A 213 10.91 -29.90 -6.90
CA PRO A 213 11.85 -28.93 -6.31
C PRO A 213 11.78 -27.52 -6.94
N ILE A 214 10.95 -27.30 -7.96
CA ILE A 214 10.91 -26.04 -8.73
C ILE A 214 9.63 -25.28 -8.41
N GLY A 215 9.75 -24.08 -7.85
CA GLY A 215 8.63 -23.15 -7.72
C GLY A 215 8.26 -22.52 -9.06
N VAL A 216 6.97 -22.54 -9.41
CA VAL A 216 6.42 -21.92 -10.61
C VAL A 216 5.45 -20.80 -10.27
N TYR A 217 5.48 -19.77 -11.10
CA TYR A 217 4.55 -18.64 -11.06
C TYR A 217 4.15 -18.26 -12.49
N GLY A 218 2.86 -18.03 -12.69
CA GLY A 218 2.31 -17.54 -13.95
C GLY A 218 1.20 -16.53 -13.69
N ALA A 219 1.14 -15.51 -14.54
CA ALA A 219 0.10 -14.50 -14.52
C ALA A 219 -0.39 -14.21 -15.93
N LEU A 220 -1.71 -14.12 -16.09
CA LEU A 220 -2.37 -13.71 -17.33
C LEU A 220 -3.36 -12.60 -16.99
N GLY A 221 -3.31 -11.50 -17.74
CA GLY A 221 -4.20 -10.36 -17.56
C GLY A 221 -4.86 -9.96 -18.86
N TYR A 222 -6.11 -9.52 -18.78
CA TYR A 222 -6.80 -8.86 -19.87
C TYR A 222 -7.21 -7.45 -19.43
N TYR A 223 -6.81 -6.46 -20.22
CA TYR A 223 -7.18 -5.06 -20.03
C TYR A 223 -8.30 -4.74 -21.00
N PHE A 224 -9.42 -4.29 -20.46
CA PHE A 224 -10.54 -3.86 -21.27
C PHE A 224 -10.16 -2.54 -21.93
N LYS A 225 -10.17 -2.50 -23.26
CA LYS A 225 -10.21 -1.25 -24.02
C LYS A 225 -11.68 -0.86 -24.12
N GLU A 226 -12.04 0.35 -23.71
CA GLU A 226 -13.28 0.93 -24.22
C GLU A 226 -13.03 1.25 -25.69
N ASN A 227 -13.95 0.80 -26.54
CA ASN A 227 -14.03 1.32 -27.90
C ASN A 227 -14.51 2.78 -27.75
N ASP A 228 -13.78 3.70 -28.36
CA ASP A 228 -14.26 5.06 -28.59
C ASP A 228 -15.44 4.97 -29.59
N ASP A 229 -16.67 4.87 -29.08
CA ASP A 229 -17.91 5.08 -29.85
C ASP A 229 -18.43 6.51 -29.64
#